data_AF-A0A969RNY6-F1
#
_entry.id   AF-A0A969RNY6-F1
#
_cell.length_a   1.000
_cell.length_b   1.000
_cell.length_c   1.000
_cell.angle_alpha   90.00
_cell.angle_beta   90.00
_cell.angle_gamma   90.00
#
_symmetry.space_group_name_H-M   'P 1'
#
loop_
_entity.id
_entity.type
_entity.pdbx_description
1 polymer ?
#
loop_
_entity_poly.entity_id
_entity_poly.type
_entity_poly.pdbx_seq_one_letter_code
_entity_poly.pdbx_strand_id
1 'polypeptide(L)'
;MQRDDQVQGLLNLLSLGLRLLTLIEFVLHRQLTQTQETLQALYPENPKKTTTHPSTERILKVFDNITLTFVEVEGQIDRHLTPLSSLQENILRLLGFSPRIYTDLLVKSG
;
A
#
# COMPACT_ATOMS: atom_id res chain seq x y z
N MET A 1 17.89 -9.50 -32.13
CA MET A 1 17.74 -8.06 -31.84
C MET A 1 16.50 -7.78 -30.98
N GLN A 2 15.27 -8.04 -31.44
CA GLN A 2 14.05 -7.78 -30.62
C GLN A 2 13.95 -8.56 -29.29
N ARG A 3 14.58 -9.74 -29.20
CA ARG A 3 14.56 -10.60 -27.99
C ARG A 3 15.54 -10.13 -26.91
N ASP A 4 16.62 -9.47 -27.30
CA ASP A 4 17.65 -8.98 -26.38
C ASP A 4 17.14 -7.74 -25.63
N ASP A 5 16.44 -6.85 -26.35
CA ASP A 5 15.77 -5.67 -25.78
C ASP A 5 14.67 -6.07 -24.77
N GLN A 6 13.92 -7.15 -25.05
CA GLN A 6 12.90 -7.68 -24.14
C GLN A 6 13.51 -8.22 -22.84
N VAL A 7 14.63 -8.95 -22.93
CA VAL A 7 15.34 -9.46 -21.74
C VAL A 7 15.91 -8.31 -20.92
N GLN A 8 16.53 -7.31 -21.56
CA GLN A 8 17.03 -6.11 -20.89
C GLN A 8 15.89 -5.32 -20.23
N GLY A 9 14.76 -5.15 -20.93
CA GLY A 9 13.57 -4.50 -20.38
C GLY A 9 13.03 -5.21 -19.15
N LEU A 10 12.95 -6.55 -19.18
CA LEU A 10 12.49 -7.35 -18.05
C LEU A 10 13.46 -7.26 -16.86
N LEU A 11 14.78 -7.33 -17.08
CA LEU A 11 15.77 -7.18 -16.02
C LEU A 11 15.70 -5.80 -15.35
N ASN A 12 15.51 -4.75 -16.15
CA ASN A 12 15.34 -3.39 -15.64
C ASN A 12 14.06 -3.27 -14.80
N LEU A 13 12.95 -3.84 -15.28
CA LEU A 13 11.68 -3.85 -14.56
C LEU A 13 11.78 -4.63 -13.23
N LEU A 14 12.39 -5.81 -13.25
CA LEU A 14 12.61 -6.62 -12.05
C LEU A 14 13.52 -5.89 -11.05
N SER A 15 14.57 -5.22 -11.53
CA SER A 15 15.46 -4.42 -10.69
C SER A 15 14.74 -3.23 -10.05
N LEU A 16 13.87 -2.55 -10.81
CA LEU A 16 13.04 -1.46 -10.29
C LEU A 16 12.02 -1.97 -9.26
N GLY A 17 11.36 -3.09 -9.55
CA GLY A 17 10.44 -3.74 -8.62
C GLY A 17 11.13 -4.10 -7.31
N LEU A 18 12.30 -4.75 -7.37
CA LEU A 18 13.07 -5.10 -6.18
C LEU A 18 13.47 -3.85 -5.38
N ARG A 19 13.96 -2.79 -6.03
CA ARG A 19 14.31 -1.53 -5.35
C ARG A 19 13.11 -0.91 -4.66
N LEU A 20 11.95 -0.92 -5.29
CA LEU A 20 10.72 -0.42 -4.68
C LEU A 20 10.34 -1.26 -3.45
N LEU A 21 10.38 -2.59 -3.56
CA LEU A 21 10.10 -3.50 -2.45
C LEU A 21 11.05 -3.27 -1.27
N THR A 22 12.36 -3.16 -1.53
CA THR A 22 13.37 -2.89 -0.50
C THR A 22 13.17 -1.52 0.13
N LEU A 23 12.81 -0.50 -0.65
CA LEU A 23 12.61 0.86 -0.14
C LEU A 23 11.42 0.93 0.82
N ILE A 24 10.30 0.32 0.47
CA ILE A 24 9.10 0.27 1.34
C ILE A 24 9.44 -0.40 2.66
N GLU A 25 10.10 -1.57 2.62
CA GLU A 25 10.50 -2.33 3.80
C GLU A 25 11.45 -1.52 4.69
N PHE A 26 12.45 -0.89 4.06
CA PHE A 26 13.45 -0.07 4.76
C PHE A 26 12.82 1.13 5.47
N VAL A 27 11.93 1.87 4.81
CA VAL A 27 11.26 3.05 5.40
C VAL A 27 10.43 2.65 6.61
N LEU A 28 9.62 1.60 6.48
CA LEU A 28 8.77 1.10 7.57
C LEU A 28 9.60 0.60 8.75
N HIS A 29 10.62 -0.22 8.50
CA HIS A 29 11.48 -0.73 9.55
C HIS A 29 12.22 0.41 10.28
N ARG A 30 12.75 1.38 9.53
CA ARG A 30 13.41 2.54 10.10
C ARG A 30 12.46 3.33 11.00
N GLN A 31 11.25 3.61 10.53
CA GLN A 31 10.27 4.39 11.30
C GLN A 31 9.86 3.66 12.58
N LEU A 32 9.51 2.37 12.50
CA LEU A 32 9.18 1.55 13.67
C LEU A 32 10.30 1.51 14.70
N THR A 33 11.55 1.41 14.26
CA THR A 33 12.71 1.43 15.15
C THR A 33 12.92 2.79 15.81
N GLN A 34 12.76 3.88 15.04
CA GLN A 34 12.93 5.25 15.54
C GLN A 34 11.84 5.66 16.53
N THR A 35 10.60 5.20 16.35
CA THR A 35 9.47 5.48 17.23
C THR A 35 9.29 4.44 18.34
N GLN A 36 10.10 3.37 18.36
CA GLN A 36 9.97 2.22 19.26
C GLN A 36 8.58 1.57 19.19
N GLU A 37 7.97 1.59 18.00
CA GLU A 37 6.65 1.03 17.72
C GLU A 37 6.76 -0.39 17.15
N THR A 38 5.65 -1.13 17.22
CA THR A 38 5.50 -2.42 16.53
C THR A 38 4.21 -2.42 15.73
N LEU A 39 4.20 -3.12 14.59
CA LEU A 39 2.96 -3.38 13.86
C LEU A 39 2.33 -4.68 14.33
N GLN A 40 1.02 -4.64 14.57
CA GLN A 40 0.18 -5.81 14.89
C GLN A 40 -0.81 -6.04 13.75
N ALA A 41 -1.57 -7.14 13.81
CA ALA A 41 -2.63 -7.47 12.85
C ALA A 41 -2.18 -7.63 11.38
N LEU A 42 -0.88 -7.70 11.11
CA LEU A 42 -0.34 -8.03 9.78
C LEU A 42 -0.62 -9.48 9.37
N TYR A 43 -0.87 -10.37 10.33
CA TYR A 43 -1.09 -11.79 10.09
C TYR A 43 -2.55 -12.15 10.41
N PRO A 44 -3.42 -12.39 9.41
CA PRO A 44 -4.81 -12.77 9.65
C PRO A 44 -4.94 -14.02 10.52
N GLU A 45 -4.07 -15.00 10.28
CA GLU A 45 -3.99 -16.26 11.03
C GLU A 45 -3.53 -16.08 12.49
N ASN A 46 -2.85 -14.97 12.80
CA ASN A 46 -2.40 -14.64 14.14
C ASN A 46 -2.38 -13.12 14.38
N PRO A 47 -3.55 -12.49 14.60
CA PRO A 47 -3.67 -11.03 14.62
C PRO A 47 -2.89 -10.37 15.76
N LYS A 48 -2.60 -11.11 16.83
CA LYS A 48 -1.82 -10.63 17.99
C LYS A 48 -0.32 -10.63 17.75
N LYS A 49 0.16 -11.26 16.65
CA LYS A 49 1.57 -11.28 16.32
C LYS A 49 2.04 -9.88 15.96
N THR A 50 3.06 -9.41 16.67
CA THR A 50 3.71 -8.13 16.42
C THR A 50 5.01 -8.31 15.64
N THR A 51 5.42 -7.28 14.90
CA THR A 51 6.71 -7.25 14.21
C THR A 51 7.27 -5.83 14.11
N THR A 52 8.60 -5.74 14.17
CA THR A 52 9.39 -4.53 13.86
C THR A 52 9.99 -4.56 12.46
N HIS A 53 9.92 -5.71 11.77
CA HIS A 53 10.43 -5.95 10.42
C HIS A 53 9.34 -6.58 9.54
N PRO A 54 8.30 -5.81 9.17
CA PRO A 54 7.29 -6.29 8.23
C PRO A 54 7.88 -6.40 6.82
N SER A 55 7.62 -7.49 6.10
CA SER A 55 8.02 -7.59 4.69
C SER A 55 7.12 -6.74 3.80
N THR A 56 7.65 -6.18 2.71
CA THR A 56 6.82 -5.36 1.79
C THR A 56 5.63 -6.13 1.22
N GLU A 57 5.79 -7.42 0.89
CA GLU A 57 4.68 -8.25 0.43
C GLU A 57 3.54 -8.28 1.47
N ARG A 58 3.88 -8.39 2.76
CA ARG A 58 2.88 -8.43 3.84
C ARG A 58 2.20 -7.09 4.01
N ILE A 59 2.96 -6.01 3.89
CA ILE A 59 2.46 -4.65 3.94
C ILE A 59 1.45 -4.42 2.81
N LEU A 60 1.81 -4.78 1.58
CA LEU A 60 0.93 -4.60 0.41
C LEU A 60 -0.36 -5.42 0.53
N LYS A 61 -0.28 -6.66 1.04
CA LYS A 61 -1.47 -7.50 1.30
C LYS A 61 -2.49 -6.85 2.25
N VAL A 62 -2.07 -5.96 3.15
CA VAL A 62 -3.02 -5.24 4.02
C VAL A 62 -3.92 -4.29 3.24
N PHE A 63 -3.47 -3.82 2.07
CA PHE A 63 -4.24 -2.95 1.18
C PHE A 63 -5.05 -3.72 0.14
N ASP A 64 -5.04 -5.06 0.20
CA ASP A 64 -5.97 -5.87 -0.57
C ASP A 64 -7.40 -5.50 -0.16
N ASN A 65 -8.29 -5.33 -1.15
CA ASN A 65 -9.73 -5.04 -0.99
C ASN A 65 -10.12 -3.59 -0.66
N ILE A 66 -9.27 -2.60 -1.00
CA ILE A 66 -9.73 -1.21 -1.12
C ILE A 66 -10.39 -1.03 -2.48
N THR A 67 -11.70 -0.80 -2.49
CA THR A 67 -12.50 -0.67 -3.71
C THR A 67 -13.09 0.73 -3.80
N LEU A 68 -13.00 1.35 -4.98
CA LEU A 68 -13.72 2.58 -5.34
C LEU A 68 -14.84 2.22 -6.31
N THR A 69 -16.08 2.39 -5.87
CA THR A 69 -17.29 2.10 -6.64
C THR A 69 -17.92 3.41 -7.10
N PHE A 70 -18.35 3.44 -8.36
CA PHE A 70 -19.14 4.53 -8.95
C PHE A 70 -20.57 4.04 -9.14
N VAL A 71 -21.54 4.76 -8.61
CA VAL A 71 -22.96 4.46 -8.73
C VAL A 71 -23.61 5.65 -9.42
N GLU A 72 -24.22 5.43 -10.58
CA GLU A 72 -24.94 6.46 -11.31
C GLU A 72 -26.44 6.36 -10.99
N VAL A 73 -27.01 7.43 -10.42
CA VAL A 73 -28.44 7.54 -10.10
C VAL A 73 -28.94 8.89 -10.62
N GLU A 74 -29.95 8.86 -11.49
CA GLU A 74 -30.58 10.06 -12.07
C GLU A 74 -29.57 11.09 -12.65
N GLY A 75 -28.48 10.61 -13.26
CA GLY A 75 -27.43 11.45 -13.86
C GLY A 75 -26.43 12.04 -12.86
N GLN A 76 -26.52 11.67 -11.58
CA GLN A 76 -25.50 11.96 -10.57
C GLN A 76 -24.61 10.73 -10.35
N ILE A 77 -23.30 10.95 -10.24
CA ILE A 77 -22.33 9.89 -9.92
C ILE A 77 -21.98 9.97 -8.44
N ASP A 78 -22.48 9.02 -7.68
CA ASP A 78 -22.09 8.78 -6.29
C ASP A 78 -20.84 7.88 -6.26
N ARG A 79 -19.87 8.25 -5.42
CA ARG A 79 -18.62 7.53 -5.25
C ARG A 79 -18.56 6.93 -3.86
N HIS A 80 -18.24 5.66 -3.76
CA HIS A 80 -18.05 4.97 -2.49
C HIS A 80 -16.68 4.31 -2.45
N LEU A 81 -15.98 4.51 -1.34
CA LEU A 81 -14.68 3.92 -1.09
C LEU A 81 -14.80 3.00 0.12
N THR A 82 -14.21 1.80 0.05
CA THR A 82 -14.02 0.97 1.25
C THR A 82 -13.30 1.77 2.33
N PRO A 83 -13.86 1.93 3.54
CA PRO A 83 -13.19 2.66 4.62
C PRO A 83 -11.82 2.06 4.93
N LEU A 84 -10.81 2.91 5.12
CA LEU A 84 -9.49 2.45 5.53
C LEU A 84 -9.55 1.95 6.98
N SER A 85 -8.98 0.78 7.22
CA SER A 85 -8.80 0.26 8.57
C SER A 85 -7.72 1.04 9.32
N SER A 86 -7.76 1.02 10.66
CA SER A 86 -6.72 1.66 11.48
C SER A 86 -5.32 1.13 11.17
N LEU A 87 -5.19 -0.14 10.76
CA LEU A 87 -3.91 -0.71 10.33
C LEU A 87 -3.43 -0.07 9.02
N GLN A 88 -4.31 0.08 8.03
CA GLN A 88 -3.98 0.72 6.75
C GLN A 88 -3.58 2.18 6.96
N GLU A 89 -4.33 2.95 7.76
CA GLU A 89 -3.99 4.33 8.09
C GLU A 89 -2.65 4.44 8.83
N ASN A 90 -2.39 3.52 9.77
CA ASN A 90 -1.13 3.48 10.50
C ASN A 90 0.06 3.19 9.59
N ILE A 91 -0.08 2.25 8.66
CA ILE A 91 0.95 1.96 7.65
C ILE A 91 1.19 3.17 6.74
N LEU A 92 0.13 3.86 6.29
CA LEU A 92 0.28 5.07 5.49
C LEU A 92 1.07 6.14 6.24
N ARG A 93 0.73 6.39 7.51
CA ARG A 93 1.49 7.31 8.39
C ARG A 93 2.97 6.92 8.48
N LEU A 94 3.27 5.65 8.73
CA LEU A 94 4.65 5.16 8.84
C LEU A 94 5.42 5.29 7.52
N LEU A 95 4.74 5.22 6.38
CA LEU A 95 5.33 5.47 5.06
C LEU A 95 5.43 6.97 4.71
N GLY A 96 4.89 7.86 5.56
CA GLY A 96 4.86 9.30 5.32
C GLY A 96 3.74 9.76 4.39
N PHE A 97 2.73 8.91 4.15
CA PHE A 97 1.57 9.24 3.34
C PHE A 97 0.37 9.64 4.19
N SER A 98 -0.44 10.57 3.66
CA SER A 98 -1.75 10.89 4.23
C SER A 98 -2.80 9.89 3.72
N PRO A 99 -3.78 9.46 4.56
CA PRO A 99 -4.96 8.70 4.11
C PRO A 99 -5.73 9.36 2.96
N ARG A 100 -5.54 10.69 2.78
CA ARG A 100 -6.09 11.49 1.70
C ARG A 100 -5.77 10.99 0.30
N ILE A 101 -4.66 10.26 0.11
CA ILE A 101 -4.35 9.64 -1.19
C ILE A 101 -5.47 8.70 -1.67
N TYR A 102 -6.27 8.16 -0.74
CA TYR A 102 -7.47 7.38 -1.06
C TYR A 102 -8.76 8.20 -0.91
N THR A 103 -8.93 8.94 0.20
CA THR A 103 -10.21 9.62 0.46
C THR A 103 -10.49 10.75 -0.51
N ASP A 104 -9.47 11.41 -1.06
CA ASP A 104 -9.64 12.49 -2.03
C ASP A 104 -10.18 11.96 -3.38
N LEU A 105 -10.11 10.64 -3.63
CA LEU A 105 -10.73 10.02 -4.81
C LEU A 105 -12.27 10.09 -4.76
N LEU A 106 -12.84 10.25 -3.56
CA LEU A 106 -14.28 10.49 -3.37
C LEU A 106 -14.68 11.89 -3.85
N VAL A 107 -13.75 12.84 -3.84
CA VAL A 107 -14.00 14.21 -4.32
C VAL A 107 -13.89 14.20 -5.84
N LYS A 108 -14.89 14.80 -6.50
CA LYS A 108 -14.95 14.92 -7.95
C LYS A 108 -13.65 15.55 -8.48
N SER A 109 -12.84 14.78 -9.19
CA SER A 109 -11.79 15.33 -10.05
C SER A 109 -12.51 16.22 -11.07
N GLY A 110 -12.27 17.53 -10.96
CA GLY A 110 -12.81 18.53 -11.87
C GLY A 110 -12.33 18.35 -13.29
#